data_AF-A0A5M7B1S4-F1
#
_entry.id   AF-A0A5M7B1S4-F1
#
_cell.length_a   1.000
_cell.length_b   1.000
_cell.length_c   1.000
_cell.angle_alpha   90.00
_cell.angle_beta   90.00
_cell.angle_gamma   90.00
#
_symmetry.space_group_name_H-M   'P 1'
#
loop_
_entity.id
_entity.type
_entity.pdbx_description
1 polymer ?
#
loop_
_entity_poly.entity_id
_entity_poly.type
_entity_poly.pdbx_seq_one_letter_code
_entity_poly.pdbx_strand_id
1 'polypeptide(L)'
;MADCIDCRKEVKVNYKRCYSCNNEYQNNRKVIKLEKNEPSEGELFLQEYFESEGIRYRAEVPILKLNNDSKSHRVADFYLPYYGLYVEFLGKWFVSEKEKDRYREKKRVYQENDIPCIFLYPENLGIIDFILPSRAIKEFKKHSLTKELWLFRSKFLWLYKQENLVLIAVLIAILISGNFIWQEDVNLILILISIICYQIYSIIKFYNKKLK
;
A
#
# COMPACT_ATOMS: atom_id res chain seq x y z
N MET A 1 -12.75 -22.71 11.44
CA MET A 1 -12.14 -21.35 11.45
C MET A 1 -11.27 -21.25 12.69
N ALA A 2 -10.14 -20.54 12.61
CA ALA A 2 -9.26 -20.30 13.75
C ALA A 2 -9.14 -18.79 13.97
N ASP A 3 -9.15 -18.33 15.21
CA ASP A 3 -9.06 -16.92 15.56
C ASP A 3 -7.61 -16.57 15.97
N CYS A 4 -7.05 -15.42 15.53
CA CYS A 4 -5.75 -14.94 16.08
C CYS A 4 -5.96 -14.55 17.54
N ILE A 5 -5.14 -15.11 18.43
CA ILE A 5 -5.22 -14.94 19.88
C ILE A 5 -5.11 -13.45 20.27
N ASP A 6 -4.33 -12.66 19.51
CA ASP A 6 -4.14 -11.23 19.80
C ASP A 6 -5.20 -10.32 19.16
N CYS A 7 -5.68 -10.64 17.95
CA CYS A 7 -6.60 -9.79 17.19
C CYS A 7 -8.08 -10.22 17.33
N ARG A 8 -8.35 -11.44 17.82
CA ARG A 8 -9.65 -12.16 17.80
C ARG A 8 -10.39 -12.11 16.45
N LYS A 9 -9.69 -11.87 15.35
CA LYS A 9 -10.28 -11.88 14.00
C LYS A 9 -10.16 -13.27 13.39
N GLU A 10 -11.19 -13.65 12.65
CA GLU A 10 -11.22 -14.89 11.88
C GLU A 10 -10.06 -14.96 10.89
N VAL A 11 -9.29 -16.04 10.97
CA VAL A 11 -8.23 -16.37 10.02
C VAL A 11 -8.80 -17.38 9.03
N LYS A 12 -8.76 -17.04 7.74
CA LYS A 12 -9.09 -18.00 6.67
C LYS A 12 -8.13 -19.18 6.76
N VAL A 13 -8.67 -20.40 6.80
CA VAL A 13 -7.95 -21.65 7.15
C VAL A 13 -6.73 -21.95 6.26
N ASN A 14 -6.66 -21.38 5.05
CA ASN A 14 -5.50 -21.51 4.17
C ASN A 14 -4.32 -20.58 4.52
N TYR A 15 -4.51 -19.60 5.40
CA TYR A 15 -3.48 -18.65 5.80
C TYR A 15 -3.08 -18.88 7.26
N LYS A 16 -1.81 -19.18 7.53
CA LYS A 16 -1.25 -19.33 8.89
C LYS A 16 -0.97 -17.99 9.60
N ARG A 17 -1.54 -16.87 9.14
CA ARG A 17 -1.18 -15.51 9.58
C ARG A 17 -2.40 -14.58 9.67
N CYS A 18 -2.63 -13.89 10.81
CA CYS A 18 -3.61 -12.78 10.88
C CYS A 18 -2.93 -11.52 10.34
N TYR A 19 -3.39 -11.06 9.17
CA TYR A 19 -2.92 -9.83 8.50
C TYR A 19 -3.12 -8.56 9.34
N SER A 20 -3.99 -8.61 10.36
CA SER A 20 -4.25 -7.48 11.26
C SER A 20 -3.32 -7.40 12.49
N CYS A 21 -2.79 -8.53 13.00
CA CYS A 21 -1.88 -8.59 14.16
C CYS A 21 -0.42 -8.84 13.73
N ASN A 22 -0.20 -9.32 12.50
CA ASN A 22 1.10 -9.75 12.00
C ASN A 22 1.79 -10.85 12.83
N ASN A 23 1.12 -11.39 13.85
CA ASN A 23 1.59 -12.55 14.59
C ASN A 23 1.34 -13.79 13.75
N GLU A 24 2.44 -14.44 13.36
CA GLU A 24 2.41 -15.87 13.12
C GLU A 24 1.94 -16.55 14.40
N TYR A 25 1.16 -17.62 14.29
CA TYR A 25 1.03 -18.60 15.36
C TYR A 25 2.45 -19.14 15.62
N GLN A 26 3.21 -18.48 16.50
CA GLN A 26 4.58 -18.83 16.83
C GLN A 26 4.57 -20.02 17.78
N ASN A 27 4.22 -21.19 17.25
CA ASN A 27 4.74 -22.42 17.83
C ASN A 27 6.22 -22.49 17.45
N ASN A 28 7.08 -22.10 18.40
CA ASN A 28 8.52 -22.37 18.50
C ASN A 28 9.28 -22.49 17.17
N ARG A 29 9.87 -21.41 16.68
CA ARG A 29 10.84 -21.47 15.58
C ARG A 29 12.10 -20.68 15.91
N LYS A 30 13.24 -21.38 15.76
CA LYS A 30 14.59 -20.82 15.66
C LYS A 30 14.54 -19.50 14.89
N VAL A 31 14.96 -18.41 15.52
CA VAL A 31 15.22 -17.14 14.85
C VAL A 31 16.31 -17.40 13.81
N ILE A 32 15.94 -17.42 12.54
CA ILE A 32 16.91 -17.50 11.45
C ILE A 32 17.61 -16.13 11.45
N LYS A 33 18.83 -16.08 11.98
CA LYS A 33 19.67 -14.88 11.93
C LYS A 33 20.17 -14.74 10.50
N LEU A 34 19.44 -13.97 9.68
CA LEU A 34 19.90 -13.61 8.34
C LEU A 34 21.05 -12.63 8.49
N GLU A 35 22.15 -12.86 7.76
CA GLU A 35 23.17 -11.84 7.57
C GLU A 35 22.54 -10.69 6.80
N LYS A 36 22.62 -9.49 7.39
CA LYS A 36 22.02 -8.28 6.83
C LYS A 36 22.87 -7.87 5.63
N ASN A 37 22.29 -7.90 4.43
CA ASN A 37 23.01 -7.41 3.26
C ASN A 37 22.96 -5.88 3.25
N GLU A 38 23.97 -5.28 2.63
CA GLU A 38 23.87 -3.86 2.30
C GLU A 38 22.78 -3.65 1.24
N PRO A 39 21.84 -2.71 1.46
CA PRO A 39 20.81 -2.41 0.48
C PRO A 39 21.43 -1.81 -0.78
N SER A 40 20.90 -2.18 -1.94
CA SER A 40 21.23 -1.55 -3.21
C SER A 40 20.72 -0.11 -3.27
N GLU A 41 21.27 0.72 -4.16
CA GLU A 41 20.82 2.11 -4.36
C GLU A 41 19.32 2.22 -4.62
N GLY A 42 18.74 1.29 -5.39
CA GLY A 42 17.30 1.28 -5.63
C GLY A 42 16.47 0.85 -4.43
N GLU A 43 17.01 0.01 -3.54
CA GLU A 43 16.38 -0.30 -2.26
C GLU A 43 16.46 0.87 -1.30
N LEU A 44 17.60 1.58 -1.25
CA LEU A 44 17.74 2.83 -0.50
C LEU A 44 16.74 3.89 -0.96
N PHE A 45 16.59 4.07 -2.28
CA PHE A 45 15.57 4.97 -2.84
C PHE A 45 14.15 4.59 -2.37
N LEU A 46 13.82 3.29 -2.34
CA LEU A 46 12.51 2.84 -1.87
C LEU A 46 12.34 3.04 -0.37
N GLN A 47 13.39 2.88 0.43
CA GLN A 47 13.38 3.18 1.87
C GLN A 47 13.09 4.67 2.10
N GLU A 48 13.84 5.55 1.43
CA GLU A 48 13.65 7.00 1.49
C GLU A 48 12.24 7.39 1.05
N TYR A 49 11.74 6.80 -0.03
CA TYR A 49 10.38 7.02 -0.50
C TYR A 49 9.34 6.57 0.54
N PHE A 50 9.50 5.39 1.15
CA PHE A 50 8.56 4.95 2.19
C PHE A 50 8.60 5.85 3.41
N GLU A 51 9.78 6.37 3.78
CA GLU A 51 9.96 7.30 4.89
C GLU A 51 9.31 8.65 4.61
N SER A 52 9.55 9.23 3.42
CA SER A 52 8.96 10.52 3.03
C SER A 52 7.43 10.46 2.97
N GLU A 53 6.88 9.34 2.50
CA GLU A 53 5.44 9.10 2.41
C GLU A 53 4.80 8.61 3.74
N GLY A 54 5.60 8.52 4.81
CA GLY A 54 5.19 8.00 6.11
C GLY A 54 4.61 6.58 6.03
N ILE A 55 5.04 5.78 5.04
CA ILE A 55 4.67 4.38 4.85
C ILE A 55 5.57 3.52 5.73
N ARG A 56 5.00 2.87 6.75
CA ARG A 56 5.78 1.92 7.57
C ARG A 56 6.13 0.69 6.76
N TYR A 57 7.38 0.24 6.86
CA TYR A 57 7.88 -0.95 6.21
C TYR A 57 8.79 -1.78 7.15
N ARG A 58 9.06 -3.02 6.74
CA ARG A 58 10.14 -3.86 7.26
C ARG A 58 10.98 -4.33 6.09
N ALA A 59 12.30 -4.19 6.16
CA ALA A 59 13.22 -4.66 5.13
C ALA A 59 13.60 -6.13 5.33
N GLU A 60 14.04 -6.80 4.26
CA GLU A 60 14.59 -8.18 4.26
C GLU A 60 13.72 -9.19 5.03
N VAL A 61 12.44 -9.29 4.69
CA VAL A 61 11.48 -10.14 5.42
C VAL A 61 11.48 -11.57 4.89
N PRO A 62 11.85 -12.58 5.71
CA PRO A 62 11.76 -13.97 5.28
C PRO A 62 10.30 -14.44 5.19
N ILE A 63 10.02 -15.18 4.12
CA ILE A 63 8.77 -15.89 3.88
C ILE A 63 9.08 -17.39 3.89
N LEU A 64 8.55 -18.07 4.90
CA LEU A 64 8.82 -19.49 5.16
C LEU A 64 7.70 -20.37 4.59
N LYS A 65 8.00 -21.66 4.36
CA LYS A 65 7.01 -22.70 4.00
C LYS A 65 6.24 -22.38 2.71
N LEU A 66 6.93 -21.94 1.68
CA LEU A 66 6.35 -21.74 0.35
C LEU A 66 6.14 -23.09 -0.31
N ASN A 67 4.92 -23.35 -0.78
CA ASN A 67 4.60 -24.52 -1.59
C ASN A 67 5.30 -24.40 -2.95
N ASN A 68 5.74 -25.53 -3.50
CA ASN A 68 6.38 -25.63 -4.81
C ASN A 68 7.62 -24.74 -4.99
N ASP A 69 8.32 -24.46 -3.88
CA ASP A 69 9.59 -23.77 -3.89
C ASP A 69 10.73 -24.75 -3.57
N SER A 70 11.79 -24.70 -4.37
CA SER A 70 13.03 -25.45 -4.10
C SER A 70 13.80 -24.89 -2.91
N LYS A 71 13.53 -23.63 -2.51
CA LYS A 71 14.17 -22.97 -1.38
C LYS A 71 13.37 -23.16 -0.10
N SER A 72 14.07 -23.30 1.03
CA SER A 72 13.44 -23.38 2.36
C SER A 72 12.72 -22.09 2.76
N HIS A 73 13.17 -20.97 2.22
CA HIS A 73 12.59 -19.64 2.40
C HIS A 73 12.94 -18.72 1.23
N ARG A 74 12.14 -17.67 1.07
CA ARG A 74 12.47 -16.50 0.25
C ARG A 74 12.60 -15.29 1.16
N VAL A 75 13.36 -14.29 0.76
CA VAL A 75 13.47 -13.01 1.48
C VAL A 75 12.87 -11.96 0.57
N ALA A 76 11.87 -11.22 1.06
CA ALA A 76 11.32 -10.08 0.36
C ALA A 76 12.03 -8.80 0.77
N ASP A 77 12.28 -7.92 -0.19
CA ASP A 77 13.05 -6.70 0.05
C ASP A 77 12.32 -5.80 1.04
N PHE A 78 11.00 -5.67 0.88
CA PHE A 78 10.14 -4.94 1.83
C PHE A 78 8.81 -5.61 2.11
N TYR A 79 8.28 -5.31 3.28
CA TYR A 79 6.92 -5.65 3.69
C TYR A 79 6.25 -4.44 4.32
N LEU A 80 5.04 -4.12 3.85
CA LEU A 80 4.21 -3.02 4.32
C LEU A 80 3.15 -3.56 5.30
N PRO A 81 3.44 -3.59 6.63
CA PRO A 81 2.63 -4.32 7.60
C PRO A 81 1.19 -3.83 7.72
N TYR A 82 0.94 -2.53 7.55
CA TYR A 82 -0.42 -1.97 7.62
C TYR A 82 -1.34 -2.45 6.50
N TYR A 83 -0.76 -2.89 5.38
CA TYR A 83 -1.51 -3.30 4.20
C TYR A 83 -1.37 -4.78 3.90
N GLY A 84 -0.56 -5.53 4.66
CA GLY A 84 -0.29 -6.93 4.39
C GLY A 84 0.35 -7.17 3.01
N LEU A 85 1.14 -6.22 2.51
CA LEU A 85 1.64 -6.20 1.13
C LEU A 85 3.16 -6.28 1.08
N TYR A 86 3.71 -7.17 0.28
CA TYR A 86 5.16 -7.23 0.01
C TYR A 86 5.55 -6.34 -1.17
N VAL A 87 6.79 -5.87 -1.17
CA VAL A 87 7.40 -5.13 -2.28
C VAL A 87 8.78 -5.71 -2.57
N GLU A 88 9.03 -5.93 -3.85
CA GLU A 88 10.24 -6.56 -4.40
C GLU A 88 10.85 -5.60 -5.43
N PHE A 89 12.14 -5.30 -5.29
CA PHE A 89 12.89 -4.48 -6.22
C PHE A 89 13.81 -5.34 -7.09
N LEU A 90 13.57 -5.32 -8.40
CA LEU A 90 14.26 -6.15 -9.36
C LEU A 90 15.50 -5.43 -9.91
N GLY A 91 16.38 -4.96 -9.03
CA GLY A 91 17.54 -4.13 -9.38
C GLY A 91 18.46 -4.74 -10.45
N LYS A 92 18.53 -6.07 -10.51
CA LYS A 92 19.36 -6.83 -11.47
C LYS A 92 18.61 -7.26 -12.75
N TRP A 93 17.44 -6.71 -13.04
CA TRP A 93 16.62 -7.13 -14.18
C TRP A 93 17.34 -7.04 -15.54
N PHE A 94 18.19 -6.04 -15.72
CA PHE A 94 18.95 -5.81 -16.97
C PHE A 94 20.34 -6.45 -16.99
N VAL A 95 20.72 -7.21 -15.96
CA VAL A 95 22.09 -7.75 -15.83
C VAL A 95 22.28 -9.00 -16.70
N SER A 96 21.37 -9.97 -16.62
CA SER A 96 21.48 -11.23 -17.36
C SER A 96 20.14 -11.96 -17.42
N GLU A 97 19.98 -12.90 -18.36
CA GLU A 97 18.77 -13.75 -18.43
C GLU A 97 18.62 -14.63 -17.18
N LYS A 98 19.75 -15.12 -16.63
CA LYS A 98 19.77 -15.89 -15.38
C LYS A 98 19.14 -15.13 -14.20
N GLU A 99 19.40 -13.82 -14.10
CA GLU A 99 18.78 -12.98 -13.07
C GLU A 99 17.28 -12.76 -13.33
N LYS A 100 16.87 -12.59 -14.60
CA LYS A 100 15.44 -12.51 -14.95
C LYS A 100 14.70 -13.79 -14.60
N ASP A 101 15.29 -14.96 -14.89
CA ASP A 101 14.71 -16.26 -14.55
C ASP A 101 14.55 -16.43 -13.04
N ARG A 102 15.53 -15.98 -12.26
CA ARG A 102 15.43 -15.95 -10.79
C ARG A 102 14.24 -15.11 -10.31
N TYR A 103 13.99 -13.95 -10.91
CA TYR A 103 12.84 -13.11 -10.58
C TYR A 103 11.51 -13.70 -11.06
N ARG A 104 11.47 -14.27 -12.28
CA ARG A 104 10.28 -14.96 -12.81
C ARG A 104 9.88 -16.11 -11.89
N GLU A 105 10.85 -16.90 -11.45
CA GLU A 105 10.61 -18.00 -10.52
C GLU A 105 10.10 -17.50 -9.16
N LYS A 106 10.73 -16.46 -8.59
CA LYS A 106 10.25 -15.86 -7.33
C LYS A 106 8.80 -15.36 -7.45
N LYS A 107 8.47 -14.70 -8.56
CA LYS A 107 7.12 -14.23 -8.86
C LYS A 107 6.13 -15.38 -9.01
N ARG A 108 6.49 -16.47 -9.70
CA ARG A 108 5.68 -17.69 -9.82
C ARG A 108 5.36 -18.26 -8.44
N VAL A 109 6.38 -18.44 -7.59
CA VAL A 109 6.21 -18.95 -6.22
C VAL A 109 5.27 -18.08 -5.40
N TYR A 110 5.40 -16.75 -5.46
CA TYR A 110 4.51 -15.84 -4.71
C TYR A 110 3.07 -15.94 -5.20
N GLN A 111 2.86 -16.08 -6.51
CA GLN A 111 1.53 -16.24 -7.09
C GLN A 111 0.88 -17.56 -6.68
N GLU A 112 1.62 -18.67 -6.72
CA GLU A 112 1.12 -20.00 -6.31
C GLU A 112 0.79 -20.08 -4.81
N ASN A 113 1.44 -19.25 -4.00
CA ASN A 113 1.22 -19.18 -2.55
C ASN A 113 0.25 -18.06 -2.14
N ASP A 114 -0.43 -17.43 -3.10
CA ASP A 114 -1.41 -16.35 -2.89
C ASP A 114 -0.84 -15.19 -2.06
N ILE A 115 0.43 -14.83 -2.31
CA ILE A 115 1.15 -13.76 -1.59
C ILE A 115 0.94 -12.42 -2.31
N PRO A 116 0.30 -11.43 -1.66
CA PRO A 116 0.16 -10.09 -2.23
C PRO A 116 1.52 -9.40 -2.32
N CYS A 117 1.99 -9.16 -3.54
CA CYS A 117 3.33 -8.60 -3.75
C CYS A 117 3.41 -7.69 -4.98
N ILE A 118 4.02 -6.52 -4.81
CA ILE A 118 4.40 -5.64 -5.91
C ILE A 118 5.83 -5.93 -6.31
N PHE A 119 6.06 -6.17 -7.60
CA PHE A 119 7.39 -6.23 -8.19
C PHE A 119 7.67 -4.89 -8.85
N LEU A 120 8.79 -4.23 -8.53
CA LEU A 120 9.22 -2.94 -9.05
C LEU A 120 10.51 -3.11 -9.85
N TYR A 121 10.54 -2.53 -11.05
CA TYR A 121 11.70 -2.55 -11.92
C TYR A 121 12.49 -1.23 -11.80
N PRO A 122 13.80 -1.19 -12.15
CA PRO A 122 14.60 0.03 -12.09
C PRO A 122 13.94 1.23 -12.80
N GLU A 123 13.36 1.02 -13.97
CA GLU A 123 12.65 2.04 -14.74
C GLU A 123 11.38 2.57 -14.07
N ASN A 124 10.88 1.90 -13.03
CA ASN A 124 9.69 2.34 -12.29
C ASN A 124 10.01 3.35 -11.19
N LEU A 125 11.28 3.49 -10.78
CA LEU A 125 11.65 4.39 -9.69
C LEU A 125 11.34 5.85 -10.02
N GLY A 126 11.54 6.28 -11.28
CA GLY A 126 11.22 7.64 -11.71
C GLY A 126 9.73 7.99 -11.74
N ILE A 127 8.83 7.01 -11.58
CA ILE A 127 7.37 7.20 -11.56
C ILE A 127 6.72 6.40 -10.41
N ILE A 128 7.45 6.24 -9.30
CA ILE A 128 7.05 5.37 -8.18
C ILE A 128 5.70 5.79 -7.58
N ASP A 129 5.46 7.09 -7.46
CA ASP A 129 4.22 7.73 -6.99
C ASP A 129 2.97 7.23 -7.72
N PHE A 130 3.14 6.83 -8.98
CA PHE A 130 2.06 6.32 -9.81
C PHE A 130 2.04 4.79 -9.85
N ILE A 131 3.20 4.16 -10.00
CA ILE A 131 3.30 2.71 -10.17
C ILE A 131 2.94 1.97 -8.88
N LEU A 132 3.44 2.41 -7.73
CA LEU A 132 3.20 1.72 -6.46
C LEU A 132 1.70 1.68 -6.12
N PRO A 133 0.95 2.80 -6.13
CA PRO A 133 -0.49 2.75 -5.83
C PRO A 133 -1.29 1.94 -6.83
N SER A 134 -0.98 2.10 -8.13
CA SER A 134 -1.68 1.37 -9.20
C SER A 134 -1.49 -0.14 -9.09
N ARG A 135 -0.26 -0.61 -8.81
CA ARG A 135 0.03 -2.04 -8.61
C ARG A 135 -0.54 -2.57 -7.30
N ALA A 136 -0.45 -1.80 -6.21
CA ALA A 136 -1.04 -2.16 -4.91
C ALA A 136 -2.54 -2.46 -5.04
N ILE A 137 -3.28 -1.56 -5.69
CA ILE A 137 -4.73 -1.72 -5.88
C ILE A 137 -5.06 -2.99 -6.66
N LYS A 138 -4.27 -3.31 -7.70
CA LYS A 138 -4.45 -4.56 -8.47
C LYS A 138 -4.21 -5.78 -7.61
N GLU A 139 -3.14 -5.79 -6.81
CA GLU A 139 -2.85 -6.90 -5.89
C GLU A 139 -3.94 -7.03 -4.82
N PHE A 140 -4.40 -5.95 -4.19
CA PHE A 140 -5.49 -6.05 -3.21
C PHE A 140 -6.78 -6.61 -3.80
N LYS A 141 -7.14 -6.20 -5.02
CA LYS A 141 -8.33 -6.74 -5.71
C LYS A 141 -8.15 -8.22 -6.02
N LYS A 142 -6.99 -8.61 -6.53
CA LYS A 142 -6.67 -10.00 -6.87
C LYS A 142 -6.77 -10.93 -5.65
N HIS A 143 -6.28 -10.47 -4.50
CA HIS A 143 -6.28 -11.23 -3.25
C HIS A 143 -7.55 -11.01 -2.38
N SER A 144 -8.58 -10.30 -2.91
CA SER A 144 -9.82 -9.97 -2.19
C SER A 144 -9.61 -9.26 -0.84
N LEU A 145 -8.58 -8.41 -0.74
CA LEU A 145 -8.20 -7.66 0.45
C LEU A 145 -8.95 -6.32 0.52
N THR A 146 -10.27 -6.38 0.75
CA THR A 146 -11.16 -5.20 0.67
C THR A 146 -10.89 -4.16 1.75
N LYS A 147 -10.51 -4.60 2.97
CA LYS A 147 -10.21 -3.70 4.09
C LYS A 147 -8.91 -2.95 3.86
N GLU A 148 -7.87 -3.67 3.46
CA GLU A 148 -6.55 -3.16 3.15
C GLU A 148 -6.62 -2.21 1.95
N LEU A 149 -7.40 -2.55 0.92
CA LEU A 149 -7.67 -1.66 -0.21
C LEU A 149 -8.30 -0.35 0.22
N TRP A 150 -9.31 -0.39 1.11
CA TRP A 150 -9.96 0.81 1.60
C TRP A 150 -9.01 1.68 2.43
N LEU A 151 -8.25 1.08 3.35
CA LEU A 151 -7.23 1.78 4.13
C LEU A 151 -6.17 2.44 3.23
N PHE A 152 -5.69 1.70 2.23
CA PHE A 152 -4.71 2.17 1.27
C PHE A 152 -5.25 3.37 0.48
N ARG A 153 -6.46 3.26 -0.07
CA ARG A 153 -7.12 4.35 -0.81
C ARG A 153 -7.32 5.60 0.03
N SER A 154 -7.77 5.45 1.27
CA SER A 154 -8.00 6.59 2.16
C SER A 154 -6.71 7.31 2.51
N LYS A 155 -5.62 6.58 2.80
CA LYS A 155 -4.31 7.19 3.07
C LYS A 155 -3.78 7.93 1.83
N PHE A 156 -3.81 7.31 0.65
CA PHE A 156 -3.34 7.98 -0.57
C PHE A 156 -4.24 9.15 -1.00
N LEU A 157 -5.54 9.08 -0.73
CA LEU A 157 -6.43 10.22 -0.95
C LEU A 157 -6.08 11.39 -0.03
N TRP A 158 -5.84 11.12 1.26
CA TRP A 158 -5.39 12.14 2.20
C TRP A 158 -4.07 12.76 1.76
N LEU A 159 -3.07 11.94 1.46
CA LEU A 159 -1.74 12.40 1.05
C LEU A 159 -1.79 13.33 -0.18
N TYR A 160 -2.53 12.96 -1.23
CA TYR A 160 -2.57 13.75 -2.47
C TYR A 160 -3.64 14.86 -2.51
N LYS A 161 -4.61 14.86 -1.58
CA LYS A 161 -5.75 15.81 -1.60
C LYS A 161 -6.02 16.48 -0.26
N GLN A 162 -5.08 16.44 0.70
CA GLN A 162 -5.23 17.11 1.99
C GLN A 162 -5.59 18.59 1.85
N GLU A 163 -4.96 19.31 0.92
CA GLU A 163 -5.23 20.74 0.70
C GLU A 163 -6.68 20.98 0.28
N ASN A 164 -7.20 20.18 -0.66
CA ASN A 164 -8.59 20.25 -1.10
C ASN A 164 -9.55 19.91 0.05
N LEU A 165 -9.23 18.91 0.87
CA LEU A 165 -10.05 18.50 2.02
C LEU A 165 -10.09 19.59 3.11
N VAL A 166 -8.94 20.17 3.44
CA VAL A 166 -8.82 21.27 4.40
C VAL A 166 -9.58 22.49 3.88
N LEU A 167 -9.43 22.84 2.60
CA LEU A 167 -10.16 23.96 2.01
C LEU A 167 -11.68 23.74 2.06
N ILE A 168 -12.17 22.55 1.72
CA ILE A 168 -13.59 22.21 1.85
C ILE A 168 -14.05 22.38 3.30
N ALA A 169 -13.29 21.88 4.27
CA ALA A 169 -13.65 22.00 5.69
C ALA A 169 -13.73 23.46 6.16
N VAL A 170 -12.77 24.30 5.73
CA VAL A 170 -12.78 25.75 6.03
C VAL A 170 -13.98 26.44 5.39
N LEU A 171 -14.29 26.16 4.11
CA LEU A 171 -15.43 26.77 3.43
C LEU A 171 -16.77 26.36 4.05
N ILE A 172 -16.90 25.09 4.47
CA ILE A 172 -18.07 24.60 5.21
C ILE A 172 -18.18 25.30 6.57
N ALA A 173 -17.07 25.46 7.29
CA ALA A 173 -17.06 26.16 8.57
C ALA A 173 -17.53 27.61 8.40
N ILE A 174 -17.02 28.33 7.39
CA ILE A 174 -17.46 29.68 7.04
C ILE A 174 -18.97 29.71 6.77
N LEU A 175 -19.49 28.78 5.97
CA LEU A 175 -20.92 28.70 5.66
C LEU A 175 -21.81 28.46 6.90
N ILE A 176 -21.31 27.70 7.87
CA ILE A 176 -22.07 27.37 9.09
C ILE A 176 -21.99 28.49 10.14
N SER A 177 -20.81 29.11 10.32
CA SER A 177 -20.57 30.10 11.37
C SER A 177 -20.76 31.55 10.91
N GLY A 178 -20.89 31.79 9.61
CA GLY A 178 -21.07 33.13 9.06
C GLY A 178 -22.48 33.67 9.33
N ASN A 179 -22.56 34.95 9.68
CA ASN A 179 -23.82 35.66 9.86
C ASN A 179 -24.41 36.08 8.51
N PHE A 180 -24.84 35.11 7.70
CA PHE A 180 -25.40 35.38 6.38
C PHE A 180 -26.87 35.78 6.47
N ILE A 181 -27.22 36.90 5.83
CA ILE A 181 -28.60 37.30 5.60
C ILE A 181 -28.98 36.83 4.21
N TRP A 182 -29.88 35.85 4.12
CA TRP A 182 -30.19 35.17 2.86
C TRP A 182 -30.49 36.13 1.71
N GLN A 183 -31.19 37.24 1.94
CA GLN A 183 -31.56 38.19 0.87
C GLN A 183 -30.40 39.03 0.35
N GLU A 184 -29.39 39.31 1.19
CA GLU A 184 -28.25 40.17 0.86
C GLU A 184 -27.07 39.35 0.35
N ASP A 185 -26.88 38.14 0.87
CA ASP A 185 -25.68 37.33 0.67
C ASP A 185 -25.84 36.17 -0.34
N VAL A 186 -26.97 36.07 -1.06
CA VAL A 186 -27.25 34.95 -2.00
C VAL A 186 -26.05 34.67 -2.91
N ASN A 187 -25.48 35.71 -3.52
CA ASN A 187 -24.40 35.56 -4.50
C ASN A 187 -23.12 34.99 -3.85
N LEU A 188 -22.78 35.44 -2.65
CA LEU A 188 -21.61 34.94 -1.91
C LEU A 188 -21.81 33.47 -1.54
N ILE A 189 -22.99 33.12 -1.02
CA ILE A 189 -23.33 31.73 -0.67
C ILE A 189 -23.24 30.82 -1.91
N LEU A 190 -23.77 31.25 -3.06
CA LEU A 190 -23.69 30.51 -4.32
C LEU A 190 -22.25 30.32 -4.80
N ILE A 191 -21.39 31.34 -4.66
CA ILE A 191 -19.97 31.25 -4.99
C ILE A 191 -19.28 30.22 -4.09
N LEU A 192 -19.50 30.28 -2.77
CA LEU A 192 -18.91 29.33 -1.82
C LEU A 192 -19.34 27.89 -2.12
N ILE A 193 -20.63 27.67 -2.38
CA ILE A 193 -21.16 26.37 -2.79
C ILE A 193 -20.50 25.90 -4.09
N SER A 194 -20.35 26.78 -5.08
CA SER A 194 -19.73 26.46 -6.37
C SER A 194 -18.27 26.02 -6.20
N ILE A 195 -17.51 26.72 -5.34
CA ILE A 195 -16.13 26.35 -5.00
C ILE A 195 -16.10 24.98 -4.32
N ILE A 196 -16.94 24.73 -3.31
CA ILE A 196 -17.01 23.43 -2.62
C ILE A 196 -17.33 22.32 -3.63
N CYS A 197 -18.34 22.50 -4.49
CA CYS A 197 -18.72 21.54 -5.52
C CYS A 197 -17.55 21.25 -6.47
N TYR A 198 -16.80 22.27 -6.89
CA TYR A 198 -15.61 22.09 -7.73
C TYR A 198 -14.51 21.29 -7.01
N GLN A 199 -14.25 21.58 -5.74
CA GLN A 199 -13.25 20.83 -4.95
C GLN A 199 -13.65 19.36 -4.79
N ILE A 200 -14.92 19.09 -4.50
CA ILE A 200 -15.47 17.72 -4.43
C ILE A 200 -15.31 17.03 -5.79
N TYR A 201 -15.66 17.69 -6.89
CA TYR A 201 -15.46 17.15 -8.24
C TYR A 201 -13.98 16.81 -8.52
N SER A 202 -13.05 17.69 -8.14
CA SER A 202 -11.61 17.47 -8.29
C SER A 202 -11.14 16.21 -7.52
N ILE A 203 -11.62 16.02 -6.29
CA ILE A 203 -11.33 14.84 -5.46
C ILE A 203 -11.92 13.57 -6.11
N ILE A 204 -13.17 13.61 -6.55
CA ILE A 204 -13.83 12.46 -7.22
C ILE A 204 -13.12 12.09 -8.52
N LYS A 205 -12.75 13.09 -9.33
CA LYS A 205 -12.00 12.90 -10.57
C LYS A 205 -10.65 12.26 -10.31
N PHE A 206 -9.93 12.71 -9.28
CA PHE A 206 -8.67 12.13 -8.85
C PHE A 206 -8.85 10.67 -8.42
N TYR A 207 -9.81 10.39 -7.55
CA TYR A 207 -10.11 9.05 -7.08
C TYR A 207 -10.41 8.10 -8.24
N ASN A 208 -11.28 8.51 -9.18
CA ASN A 208 -11.64 7.70 -10.33
C ASN A 208 -10.47 7.43 -11.28
N LYS A 209 -9.55 8.38 -11.45
CA LYS A 209 -8.41 8.24 -12.36
C LYS A 209 -7.25 7.44 -11.75
N LYS A 210 -7.01 7.58 -10.46
CA LYS A 210 -5.78 7.08 -9.80
C LYS A 210 -6.02 5.92 -8.83
N LEU A 211 -7.21 5.84 -8.23
CA LEU A 211 -7.48 4.91 -7.12
C LEU A 211 -8.60 3.88 -7.41
N LYS A 212 -9.45 4.09 -8.42
CA LYS A 212 -10.55 3.18 -8.79
C LYS A 212 -10.06 1.90 -9.44
#